data_AF-A0A0B8NXQ0-F1
#
_entry.id   AF-A0A0B8NXQ0-F1
#
_cell.length_a   1.000
_cell.length_b   1.000
_cell.length_c   1.000
_cell.angle_alpha   90.00
_cell.angle_beta   90.00
_cell.angle_gamma   90.00
#
_symmetry.space_group_name_H-M   'P 1'
#
loop_
_entity.id
_entity.type
_entity.pdbx_description
1 polymer ?
#
loop_
_entity_poly.entity_id
_entity_poly.type
_entity_poly.pdbx_seq_one_letter_code
_entity_poly.pdbx_strand_id
1 'polypeptide(L)' 'MTFDFELGKIVVTPHEIMIRLFGEQRMTLQAHTDVIQLMGNVLVVHDAQSRWSVKLDSEIVDQIIEITGLARVN' A
#
# COMPACT_ATOMS: atom_id res chain seq x y z
N MET A 1 -9.85 1.24 -6.56
CA MET A 1 -10.67 0.58 -5.54
C MET A 1 -10.32 1.14 -4.16
N THR A 2 -11.24 1.06 -3.20
CA THR A 2 -11.00 1.51 -1.82
C THR A 2 -11.27 0.34 -0.86
N PHE A 3 -10.37 0.14 0.09
CA PHE A 3 -10.42 -0.90 1.10
C PHE A 3 -10.41 -0.28 2.49
N ASP A 4 -11.20 -0.84 3.40
CA ASP A 4 -11.06 -0.56 4.83
C ASP A 4 -10.05 -1.54 5.42
N PHE A 5 -9.20 -1.07 6.34
CA PHE A 5 -8.31 -1.91 7.13
C PHE A 5 -8.19 -1.36 8.55
N GLU A 6 -7.62 -2.12 9.47
CA GLU A 6 -7.61 -1.82 10.92
C GLU A 6 -7.24 -0.37 11.27
N LEU A 7 -6.26 0.20 10.56
CA LEU A 7 -5.72 1.54 10.85
C LEU A 7 -6.31 2.65 9.98
N GLY A 8 -7.22 2.33 9.04
CA GLY A 8 -7.90 3.34 8.23
C GLY A 8 -8.37 2.83 6.87
N LYS A 9 -7.98 3.55 5.81
CA LYS A 9 -8.40 3.24 4.42
C LYS A 9 -7.23 3.16 3.46
N ILE A 10 -7.35 2.29 2.48
CA ILE A 10 -6.39 2.15 1.38
C ILE A 10 -7.14 2.46 0.08
N VAL A 11 -6.60 3.35 -0.72
CA VAL A 11 -7.09 3.66 -2.07
C VAL A 11 -6.04 3.19 -3.06
N VAL A 12 -6.45 2.36 -4.01
CA VAL A 12 -5.56 1.74 -4.99
C VAL A 12 -6.06 2.04 -6.39
N THR A 13 -5.15 2.49 -7.24
CA THR A 13 -5.33 2.57 -8.69
C THR A 13 -4.25 1.72 -9.36
N PRO A 14 -4.32 1.50 -10.68
CA PRO A 14 -3.22 0.84 -11.39
C PRO A 14 -1.85 1.54 -11.26
N HIS A 15 -1.81 2.84 -10.93
CA HIS A 15 -0.60 3.66 -10.96
C HIS A 15 -0.12 4.15 -9.59
N GLU A 16 -0.97 4.09 -8.57
CA GLU A 16 -0.65 4.60 -7.24
C GLU A 16 -1.41 3.88 -6.13
N ILE A 17 -0.82 3.91 -4.93
CA ILE A 17 -1.43 3.47 -3.69
C ILE A 17 -1.38 4.62 -2.68
N MET A 18 -2.51 4.87 -2.04
CA MET A 18 -2.67 5.84 -0.96
C MET A 18 -3.21 5.15 0.28
N ILE A 19 -2.49 5.23 1.39
CA ILE A 19 -2.90 4.72 2.71
C ILE A 19 -3.22 5.90 3.60
N ARG A 20 -4.48 6.00 4.02
CA ARG A 20 -4.97 7.02 4.95
C ARG A 20 -5.09 6.39 6.33
N LEU A 21 -4.20 6.79 7.23
CA LEU A 21 -4.22 6.38 8.63
C LEU A 21 -5.15 7.29 9.43
N PHE A 22 -6.02 6.67 10.20
CA PHE A 22 -6.95 7.34 11.09
C PHE A 22 -6.40 7.37 12.51
N GLY A 23 -6.73 8.45 13.23
CA GLY A 23 -6.26 8.74 14.57
C GLY A 23 -6.59 10.19 14.92
N GLU A 24 -6.11 10.66 16.07
CA GLU A 24 -6.23 12.08 16.45
C GLU A 24 -5.60 12.99 15.39
N GLN A 25 -4.48 12.54 14.82
CA GLN A 25 -3.86 13.13 13.64
C GLN A 25 -4.04 12.19 12.46
N ARG A 26 -4.52 12.72 11.33
CA ARG A 26 -4.65 11.95 10.08
C ARG A 26 -3.38 12.07 9.28
N MET A 27 -2.85 10.93 8.84
CA MET A 27 -1.67 10.86 7.98
C MET A 27 -2.02 10.15 6.67
N THR A 28 -1.45 10.61 5.56
CA THR A 28 -1.57 9.97 4.27
C THR A 28 -0.19 9.56 3.77
N LEU A 29 -0.01 8.28 3.50
CA LEU A 29 1.15 7.74 2.81
C LEU A 29 0.76 7.50 1.36
N GLN A 30 1.55 7.97 0.41
CA GLN A 30 1.29 7.82 -1.02
C GLN A 30 2.56 7.44 -1.75
N ALA A 31 2.42 6.54 -2.72
CA ALA A 31 3.50 6.15 -3.62
C ALA A 31 2.95 5.69 -4.97
N HIS A 32 3.75 5.86 -6.02
CA HIS A 32 3.50 5.29 -7.33
C HIS A 32 3.85 3.80 -7.34
N THR A 33 3.19 3.01 -8.18
CA THR A 33 3.37 1.55 -8.22
C THR A 33 4.77 1.13 -8.64
N ASP A 34 5.49 1.95 -9.40
CA ASP A 34 6.86 1.68 -9.85
C ASP A 34 7.92 1.64 -8.73
N VAL A 35 7.62 2.25 -7.57
CA VAL A 35 8.50 2.25 -6.39
C VAL A 35 8.00 1.36 -5.24
N ILE A 36 6.90 0.63 -5.45
CA ILE A 36 6.30 -0.25 -4.44
C ILE A 36 6.81 -1.68 -4.62
N GLN A 37 7.18 -2.31 -3.51
CA GLN A 37 7.50 -3.73 -3.44
C GLN A 37 6.57 -4.43 -2.45
N LEU A 38 6.07 -5.60 -2.82
CA LEU A 38 5.27 -6.45 -1.93
C LEU A 38 6.16 -7.57 -1.40
N MET A 39 6.54 -7.51 -0.13
CA MET A 39 7.34 -8.52 0.57
C MET A 39 6.44 -9.35 1.48
N GLY A 40 5.93 -10.47 0.96
CA GLY A 40 4.89 -11.24 1.61
C GLY A 40 3.62 -10.40 1.84
N ASN A 41 3.33 -10.10 3.11
CA ASN A 41 2.20 -9.27 3.52
C ASN A 41 2.60 -7.82 3.88
N VAL A 42 3.79 -7.39 3.49
CA VAL A 42 4.30 -6.05 3.78
C VAL A 42 4.42 -5.27 2.47
N LEU A 43 3.74 -4.12 2.41
CA LEU A 43 3.93 -3.14 1.36
C LEU A 43 5.11 -2.26 1.76
N VAL A 44 6.13 -2.23 0.91
CA VAL A 44 7.38 -1.49 1.14
C VAL A 44 7.52 -0.43 0.06
N VAL A 45 7.75 0.81 0.48
CA VAL A 45 8.17 1.91 -0.37
C VAL A 45 9.58 2.28 0.02
N HIS A 46 10.48 2.23 -0.96
CA HIS A 46 11.87 2.58 -0.77
C HIS A 46 12.36 3.34 -2.00
N ASP A 47 12.15 4.65 -1.99
CA ASP A 47 12.72 5.58 -2.96
C ASP A 47 13.58 6.64 -2.24
N ALA A 48 14.16 7.57 -3.02
CA ALA A 48 15.05 8.61 -2.47
C ALA A 48 14.32 9.69 -1.65
N GLN A 49 13.02 9.87 -1.85
CA GLN A 49 12.16 10.90 -1.26
C GLN A 49 11.21 10.34 -0.20
N SER A 50 11.01 9.02 -0.17
CA SER A 50 9.98 8.34 0.61
C SER A 50 10.44 6.94 1.01
N ARG A 51 10.42 6.69 2.33
CA ARG A 51 10.70 5.36 2.89
C ARG A 51 9.72 5.04 3.99
N TRP A 52 8.87 4.06 3.75
CA TRP A 52 7.91 3.56 4.72
C TRP A 52 7.49 2.14 4.37
N SER A 53 6.95 1.43 5.35
CA SER A 53 6.36 0.12 5.11
C SER A 53 5.12 -0.06 5.99
N VAL A 54 4.16 -0.81 5.48
CA VAL A 54 2.91 -1.12 6.19
C VAL A 54 2.61 -2.59 6.00
N LYS A 55 2.40 -3.30 7.10
CA LYS A 55 1.87 -4.67 7.07
C LYS A 55 0.39 -4.60 6.78
N LEU A 56 -0.05 -5.41 5.82
CA LEU A 56 -1.43 -5.51 5.36
C LEU A 56 -1.94 -6.94 5.54
N ASP A 57 -3.25 -7.10 5.52
CA ASP A 57 -3.86 -8.43 5.46
C ASP A 57 -3.63 -9.07 4.08
N SER A 58 -3.54 -10.40 4.03
CA SER A 58 -3.25 -11.12 2.78
C SER A 58 -4.25 -10.81 1.68
N GLU A 59 -5.54 -10.69 2.04
CA GLU A 59 -6.62 -10.39 1.10
C GLU A 59 -6.43 -9.00 0.45
N ILE A 60 -6.02 -8.00 1.23
CA ILE A 60 -5.73 -6.65 0.72
C ILE A 60 -4.54 -6.70 -0.25
N VAL A 61 -3.51 -7.48 0.08
CA VAL A 61 -2.33 -7.65 -0.80
C VAL A 61 -2.74 -8.31 -2.11
N ASP A 62 -3.57 -9.34 -2.08
CA ASP A 62 -4.05 -10.02 -3.28
C ASP A 62 -4.88 -9.07 -4.16
N GLN A 63 -5.73 -8.23 -3.56
CA GLN A 63 -6.49 -7.20 -4.29
C GLN A 63 -5.61 -6.09 -4.88
N ILE A 64 -4.54 -5.70 -4.17
CA ILE A 64 -3.54 -4.77 -4.70
C ILE A 64 -2.88 -5.37 -5.95
N ILE A 65 -2.47 -6.64 -5.90
CA ILE A 65 -1.85 -7.34 -7.03
C ILE A 65 -2.80 -7.35 -8.23
N GLU A 66 -4.07 -7.69 -8.02
CA GLU A 66 -5.08 -7.72 -9.09
C GLU A 66 -5.24 -6.36 -9.80
N ILE A 67 -5.23 -5.26 -9.04
CA ILE A 67 -5.46 -3.91 -9.60
C ILE A 67 -4.19 -3.33 -10.23
N THR A 68 -3.03 -3.54 -9.60
CA THR A 68 -1.77 -2.88 -9.96
C THR A 68 -0.91 -3.70 -10.91
N GLY A 69 -1.11 -5.03 -10.96
CA GLY A 69 -0.22 -5.95 -11.66
C GLY A 69 1.14 -6.15 -10.97
N LEU A 70 1.34 -5.65 -9.75
CA LEU A 70 2.57 -5.87 -8.97
C LEU A 70 2.74 -7.34 -8.61
N ALA A 71 3.99 -7.78 -8.45
CA ALA A 71 4.32 -9.14 -8.01
C ALA A 71 4.92 -9.14 -6.59
N ARG A 72 4.71 -10.24 -5.86
CA ARG A 72 5.42 -10.47 -4.59
C ARG A 72 6.90 -10.74 -4.87
N VAL A 73 7.76 -10.15 -4.06
CA VAL A 73 9.20 -10.45 -4.03
C VAL A 73 9.41 -11.58 -3.02
N ASN A 74 10.12 -12.63 -3.45
CA ASN A 74 10.50 -13.78 -2.62
C ASN A 74 11.74 -13.46 -1.76
#